data_AF-A0A4Q6CET6-F1
#
_entry.id   AF-A0A4Q6CET6-F1
#
_cell.length_a   1.000
_cell.length_b   1.000
_cell.length_c   1.000
_cell.angle_alpha   90.00
_cell.angle_beta   90.00
_cell.angle_gamma   90.00
#
_symmetry.space_group_name_H-M   'P 1'
#
loop_
_entity.id
_entity.type
_entity.pdbx_description
1 polymer ?
#
loop_
_entity_poly.entity_id
_entity_poly.type
_entity_poly.pdbx_seq_one_letter_code
_entity_poly.pdbx_strand_id
1 'polypeptide(L)'
;MENPAFQGGRLLSETYYMGKKSNRCFCAFCRSERSVYRKRHVSAVDVLWALIASVLLSFIFWQDFDPRLVAFFAVGVAIAETFVIIRRKSSIACPRCGFDPVLYRRSPELAAARVKQYYKEKAEDPMSVFSPPAKLPVIVRKAERRAL
;
A
#
# COMPACT_ATOMS: atom_id res chain seq x y z
N MET A 1 -24.27 -21.21 -8.74
CA MET A 1 -23.01 -21.30 -7.98
C MET A 1 -22.50 -19.89 -7.75
N GLU A 2 -22.72 -19.39 -6.54
CA GLU A 2 -22.27 -18.08 -6.11
C GLU A 2 -20.76 -17.97 -6.24
N ASN A 3 -20.32 -16.81 -6.72
CA ASN A 3 -18.91 -16.44 -6.67
C ASN A 3 -18.57 -16.38 -5.16
N PRO A 4 -17.67 -17.24 -4.63
CA PRO A 4 -17.45 -17.35 -3.18
C PRO A 4 -16.87 -16.07 -2.55
N ALA A 5 -16.63 -15.03 -3.35
CA ALA A 5 -16.21 -13.72 -2.89
C ALA A 5 -17.36 -12.79 -2.44
N PHE A 6 -18.62 -13.18 -2.62
CA PHE A 6 -19.76 -12.27 -2.40
C PHE A 6 -21.00 -12.97 -1.81
N GLN A 7 -20.84 -13.67 -0.68
CA GLN A 7 -21.98 -14.10 0.14
C GLN A 7 -22.07 -13.24 1.41
N GLY A 8 -23.17 -12.50 1.54
CA GLY A 8 -23.74 -12.09 2.82
C GLY A 8 -23.06 -10.93 3.55
N GLY A 9 -23.20 -9.69 3.07
CA GLY A 9 -23.33 -8.46 3.90
C GLY A 9 -22.25 -8.11 4.93
N ARG A 10 -21.23 -8.94 5.10
CA ARG A 10 -20.03 -8.80 5.93
C ARG A 10 -18.86 -9.15 5.01
N LEU A 11 -18.48 -8.18 4.18
CA LEU A 11 -17.30 -8.31 3.32
C LEU A 11 -16.08 -8.48 4.24
N LEU A 12 -15.42 -9.63 4.08
CA LEU A 12 -14.14 -10.11 4.63
C LEU A 12 -13.00 -9.08 4.48
N SER A 13 -13.13 -7.93 5.11
CA SER A 13 -12.14 -6.86 5.15
C SER A 13 -11.08 -7.09 6.23
N GLU A 14 -11.17 -8.19 6.97
CA GLU A 14 -10.14 -8.63 7.92
C GLU A 14 -8.98 -9.37 7.25
N THR A 15 -9.19 -9.97 6.07
CA THR A 15 -8.14 -10.74 5.40
C THR A 15 -8.17 -10.54 3.89
N TYR A 16 -7.46 -9.50 3.45
CA TYR A 16 -6.41 -9.73 2.43
C TYR A 16 -5.79 -11.10 2.71
N TYR A 17 -5.74 -12.03 1.74
CA TYR A 17 -5.11 -13.35 1.92
C TYR A 17 -3.68 -13.20 2.48
N MET A 18 -3.57 -13.16 3.81
CA MET A 18 -2.35 -13.06 4.57
C MET A 18 -2.04 -14.48 4.96
N GLY A 19 -1.19 -15.15 4.18
CA GLY A 19 -0.49 -16.31 4.69
C GLY A 19 0.20 -15.90 5.99
N LYS A 20 -0.08 -16.63 7.08
CA LYS A 20 0.30 -16.32 8.47
C LYS A 20 1.81 -16.09 8.70
N LYS A 21 2.67 -16.32 7.70
CA LYS A 21 4.13 -16.19 7.78
C LYS A 21 4.81 -15.52 6.58
N SER A 22 4.09 -15.14 5.50
CA SER A 22 4.73 -14.61 4.29
C SER A 22 4.35 -13.15 4.02
N ASN A 23 5.32 -12.34 3.58
CA ASN A 23 5.10 -10.96 3.14
C ASN A 23 4.29 -10.87 1.85
N ARG A 24 3.79 -12.00 1.31
CA ARG A 24 3.11 -12.10 0.03
C ARG A 24 1.60 -11.98 0.24
N CYS A 25 0.97 -11.14 -0.58
CA CYS A 25 -0.45 -10.86 -0.56
C CYS A 25 -0.96 -10.84 -2.02
N PHE A 26 -2.22 -11.21 -2.23
CA PHE A 26 -2.86 -11.14 -3.54
C PHE A 26 -3.78 -9.92 -3.63
N CYS A 27 -3.86 -9.31 -4.81
CA CYS A 27 -4.85 -8.27 -5.08
C CYS A 27 -6.24 -8.89 -5.24
N ALA A 28 -7.26 -8.33 -4.60
CA ALA A 28 -8.64 -8.80 -4.73
C ALA A 28 -9.21 -8.64 -6.16
N PHE A 29 -8.72 -7.64 -6.90
CA PHE A 29 -9.22 -7.33 -8.24
C PHE A 29 -8.51 -8.12 -9.33
N CYS A 30 -7.19 -7.97 -9.46
CA CYS A 30 -6.40 -8.58 -10.54
C CYS A 30 -5.67 -9.89 -10.15
N ARG A 31 -5.81 -10.35 -8.90
CA ARG A 31 -5.16 -11.56 -8.36
C ARG A 31 -3.63 -11.60 -8.51
N SER A 32 -2.98 -10.47 -8.75
CA SER A 32 -1.52 -10.42 -8.82
C SER A 32 -0.91 -10.62 -7.43
N GLU A 33 0.10 -11.47 -7.34
CA GLU A 33 0.95 -11.60 -6.16
C GLU A 33 1.80 -10.34 -5.97
N ARG A 34 1.92 -9.87 -4.73
CA ARG A 34 2.78 -8.74 -4.35
C ARG A 34 3.30 -8.91 -2.93
N SER A 35 4.45 -8.30 -2.64
CA SER A 35 4.92 -8.16 -1.27
C SER A 35 4.42 -6.85 -0.66
N VAL A 36 3.84 -6.89 0.54
CA VAL A 36 3.31 -5.69 1.24
C VAL A 36 4.19 -5.41 2.45
N TYR A 37 4.50 -4.13 2.66
CA TYR A 37 5.27 -3.68 3.81
C TYR A 37 4.40 -3.70 5.07
N ARG A 38 4.70 -4.60 6.03
CA ARG A 38 3.88 -4.81 7.24
C ARG A 38 4.33 -4.02 8.47
N LYS A 39 5.51 -3.40 8.45
CA LYS A 39 6.04 -2.71 9.63
C LYS A 39 5.09 -1.58 10.03
N ARG A 40 4.55 -1.66 11.26
CA ARG A 40 3.57 -0.68 11.80
C ARG A 40 4.24 0.41 12.61
N HIS A 41 5.38 0.10 13.22
CA HIS A 41 6.08 0.97 14.15
C HIS A 41 7.55 1.11 13.74
N VAL A 42 8.14 2.23 14.13
CA VAL A 42 9.57 2.47 14.02
C VAL A 42 10.30 1.40 14.84
N SER A 43 11.30 0.74 14.26
CA SER A 43 12.10 -0.25 15.00
C SER A 43 13.16 0.45 15.83
N ALA A 44 13.65 -0.22 16.89
CA ALA A 44 14.75 0.29 17.71
C ALA A 44 15.99 0.70 16.87
N VAL A 45 16.25 -0.01 15.76
CA VAL A 45 17.34 0.32 14.83
C VAL A 45 17.13 1.68 14.16
N ASP A 46 15.90 2.03 13.78
CA ASP A 46 15.61 3.33 13.16
C ASP A 46 15.75 4.46 14.20
N VAL A 47 15.39 4.21 15.46
CA VAL A 47 15.57 5.16 16.56
C VAL A 47 17.06 5.37 16.84
N LEU A 48 17.86 4.31 16.81
CA LEU A 48 19.31 4.40 16.93
C LEU A 48 19.93 5.24 15.81
N TRP A 49 19.49 5.04 14.56
CA TRP A 49 19.93 5.87 13.44
C TRP A 49 19.51 7.32 13.58
N ALA A 50 18.29 7.59 14.05
CA ALA A 50 17.83 8.95 14.35
C ALA A 50 18.67 9.61 15.44
N LEU A 51 19.08 8.86 16.47
CA LEU A 51 19.98 9.34 17.52
C LEU A 51 21.35 9.72 16.96
N ILE A 52 21.98 8.81 16.21
CA ILE A 52 23.29 9.06 15.58
C ILE A 52 23.21 10.28 14.64
N ALA A 53 22.17 10.36 13.81
CA ALA A 53 21.95 11.47 12.91
C ALA A 53 21.78 12.80 13.68
N SER A 54 21.06 12.79 14.79
CA SER A 54 20.86 14.00 15.61
C SER A 54 22.17 14.49 16.25
N VAL A 55 23.01 13.59 16.73
CA VAL A 55 24.34 13.92 17.27
C VAL A 55 25.24 14.50 16.19
N LEU A 56 25.27 13.88 15.01
CA LEU A 56 26.06 14.38 13.88
C LEU A 56 25.60 15.79 13.44
N LEU A 57 24.29 16.01 13.35
CA LEU A 57 23.74 17.33 13.02
C LEU A 57 24.11 18.37 14.08
N SER A 58 23.98 18.05 15.37
CA SER A 58 24.38 18.97 16.45
C SER A 58 25.86 19.34 16.35
N PHE A 59 26.72 18.36 16.07
CA PHE A 59 28.16 18.59 15.94
C PHE A 59 28.52 19.45 14.72
N ILE A 60 27.82 19.27 13.59
CA ILE A 60 28.04 20.05 12.36
C ILE A 60 27.66 21.52 12.54
N PHE A 61 26.56 21.80 13.23
CA PHE A 61 26.05 23.17 13.34
C PHE A 61 26.64 23.97 14.50
N TRP A 62 26.85 23.34 15.66
CA TRP A 62 27.18 24.07 16.89
C TRP A 62 28.53 23.68 17.51
N GLN A 63 29.11 22.53 17.15
CA GLN A 63 30.33 21.97 17.78
C GLN A 63 30.26 21.76 19.31
N ASP A 64 29.19 22.18 19.98
CA ASP A 64 28.93 22.01 21.41
C ASP A 64 27.72 21.10 21.70
N PHE A 65 27.73 20.48 22.88
CA PHE A 65 26.64 19.63 23.38
C PHE A 65 25.57 20.47 24.09
N ASP A 66 24.68 21.05 23.30
CA ASP A 66 23.53 21.82 23.80
C ASP A 66 22.26 20.96 23.95
N PRO A 67 21.30 21.37 24.81
CA PRO A 67 19.99 20.70 24.94
C PRO A 67 19.17 20.68 23.64
N ARG A 68 19.61 21.44 22.63
CA ARG A 68 19.04 21.46 21.26
C ARG A 68 19.16 20.11 20.56
N LEU A 69 20.11 19.25 20.96
CA LEU A 69 20.21 17.87 20.49
C LEU A 69 18.88 17.12 20.65
N VAL A 70 18.18 17.33 21.78
CA VAL A 70 16.90 16.67 22.06
C VAL A 70 15.83 17.09 21.05
N ALA A 71 15.84 18.36 20.63
CA ALA A 71 14.91 18.85 19.60
C ALA A 71 15.20 18.21 18.24
N PHE A 72 16.47 18.14 17.82
CA PHE A 72 16.85 17.46 16.57
C PHE A 72 16.52 15.96 16.60
N PHE A 73 16.74 15.31 17.73
CA PHE A 73 16.38 13.90 17.91
C PHE A 73 14.87 13.68 17.80
N ALA A 74 14.06 14.49 18.49
CA ALA A 74 12.61 14.41 18.42
C ALA A 74 12.08 14.60 17.00
N VAL A 75 12.61 15.59 16.27
CA VAL A 75 12.28 15.82 14.85
C VAL A 75 12.69 14.62 14.00
N GLY A 76 13.88 14.07 14.20
CA GLY A 76 14.36 12.88 13.47
C GLY A 76 13.46 11.66 13.65
N VAL A 77 12.98 11.41 14.88
CA VAL A 77 12.05 10.30 15.17
C VAL A 77 10.68 10.55 14.51
N ALA A 78 10.15 11.77 14.60
CA ALA A 78 8.87 12.13 13.95
C ALA A 78 8.92 11.95 12.43
N ILE A 79 10.05 12.32 11.81
CA ILE A 79 10.29 12.10 10.39
C ILE A 79 10.33 10.61 10.07
N ALA A 80 11.09 9.81 10.84
CA ALA A 80 11.18 8.37 10.64
C ALA A 80 9.81 7.67 10.73
N GLU A 81 8.97 8.05 11.69
CA GLU A 81 7.61 7.54 11.81
C GLU A 81 6.75 7.90 10.58
N THR A 82 6.82 9.15 10.14
CA THR A 82 6.11 9.62 8.95
C THR A 82 6.50 8.82 7.70
N PHE A 83 7.79 8.54 7.52
CA PHE A 83 8.29 7.72 6.42
C PHE A 83 7.74 6.29 6.46
N VAL A 84 7.68 5.66 7.64
CA VAL A 84 7.10 4.31 7.80
C VAL A 84 5.63 4.32 7.42
N ILE A 85 4.86 5.33 7.83
CA ILE A 85 3.44 5.47 7.51
C ILE A 85 3.23 5.63 5.99
N ILE A 86 3.98 6.54 5.35
CA ILE A 86 3.88 6.79 3.91
C ILE A 86 4.24 5.53 3.13
N ARG A 87 5.36 4.88 3.46
CA ARG A 87 5.82 3.66 2.79
C ARG A 87 4.84 2.51 2.96
N ARG A 88 4.22 2.39 4.14
CA ARG A 88 3.15 1.42 4.37
C ARG A 88 1.95 1.72 3.47
N LYS A 89 1.48 2.97 3.43
CA LYS A 89 0.34 3.39 2.62
C LYS A 89 0.58 3.13 1.13
N SER A 90 1.76 3.45 0.60
CA SER A 90 2.09 3.21 -0.81
C SER A 90 2.16 1.71 -1.15
N SER A 91 2.63 0.88 -0.22
CA SER A 91 2.69 -0.59 -0.44
C SER A 91 1.32 -1.27 -0.46
N ILE A 92 0.28 -0.62 0.08
CA ILE A 92 -1.08 -1.17 0.15
C ILE A 92 -1.84 -0.98 -1.18
N ALA A 93 -1.54 0.04 -1.98
CA ALA A 93 -2.13 0.21 -3.30
C ALA A 93 -1.53 -0.78 -4.32
N CYS A 94 -2.35 -1.38 -5.18
CA CYS A 94 -1.86 -2.34 -6.16
C CYS A 94 -1.18 -1.62 -7.34
N PRO A 95 0.12 -1.88 -7.62
CA PRO A 95 0.84 -1.17 -8.69
C PRO A 95 0.44 -1.60 -10.11
N ARG A 96 -0.33 -2.69 -10.26
CA ARG A 96 -0.76 -3.20 -11.58
C ARG A 96 -2.12 -2.68 -12.04
N CYS A 97 -3.05 -2.46 -11.10
CA CYS A 97 -4.43 -2.09 -11.41
C CYS A 97 -4.93 -0.85 -10.67
N GLY A 98 -4.11 -0.25 -9.80
CA GLY A 98 -4.49 0.94 -9.02
C GLY A 98 -5.52 0.68 -7.91
N PHE A 99 -5.91 -0.58 -7.67
CA PHE A 99 -6.89 -0.91 -6.62
C PHE A 99 -6.32 -0.66 -5.21
N ASP A 100 -7.03 0.16 -4.43
CA ASP A 100 -6.74 0.42 -3.02
C ASP A 100 -7.84 -0.17 -2.12
N PRO A 101 -7.53 -1.17 -1.28
CA PRO A 101 -8.51 -1.70 -0.34
C PRO A 101 -9.01 -0.77 0.72
N VAL A 102 -8.14 0.11 1.21
CA VAL A 102 -8.49 0.98 2.31
C VAL A 102 -9.57 1.93 1.82
N LEU A 103 -9.42 2.40 0.58
CA LEU A 103 -10.43 3.20 -0.10
C LEU A 103 -11.68 2.38 -0.41
N TYR A 104 -11.55 1.14 -0.89
CA TYR A 104 -12.70 0.28 -1.19
C TYR A 104 -13.55 0.01 0.05
N ARG A 105 -12.92 -0.20 1.21
CA ARG A 105 -13.61 -0.41 2.50
C ARG A 105 -14.38 0.84 2.96
N ARG A 106 -13.85 2.03 2.67
CA ARG A 106 -14.50 3.30 3.04
C ARG A 106 -15.62 3.67 2.08
N SER A 107 -15.37 3.51 0.78
CA SER A 107 -16.22 3.97 -0.30
C SER A 107 -15.93 3.17 -1.57
N PRO A 108 -16.75 2.16 -1.91
CA PRO A 108 -16.51 1.32 -3.08
C PRO A 108 -16.56 2.11 -4.39
N GLU A 109 -17.37 3.16 -4.44
CA GLU A 109 -17.52 4.06 -5.59
C GLU A 109 -16.23 4.81 -5.90
N LEU A 110 -15.57 5.40 -4.88
CA LEU A 110 -14.29 6.11 -5.06
C LEU A 110 -13.18 5.15 -5.48
N ALA A 111 -13.18 3.92 -4.95
CA ALA A 111 -12.22 2.91 -5.38
C ALA A 111 -12.42 2.54 -6.86
N ALA A 112 -13.66 2.37 -7.31
CA ALA A 112 -13.98 2.15 -8.71
C ALA A 112 -13.56 3.35 -9.59
N ALA A 113 -13.81 4.58 -9.13
CA ALA A 113 -13.38 5.79 -9.83
C ALA A 113 -11.85 5.87 -9.95
N ARG A 114 -11.10 5.56 -8.89
CA ARG A 114 -9.64 5.50 -8.90
C ARG A 114 -9.09 4.46 -9.86
N VAL A 115 -9.67 3.26 -9.90
CA VAL A 115 -9.27 2.23 -10.86
C VAL A 115 -9.53 2.71 -12.29
N LYS A 116 -10.70 3.33 -12.56
CA LYS A 116 -10.99 3.91 -13.88
C LYS A 116 -9.98 4.99 -14.27
N GLN A 117 -9.64 5.90 -13.37
CA GLN A 117 -8.62 6.93 -13.59
C GLN A 117 -7.26 6.31 -13.91
N TYR A 118 -6.83 5.33 -13.11
CA TYR A 118 -5.57 4.61 -13.33
C TYR A 118 -5.48 3.97 -14.72
N TYR A 119 -6.57 3.36 -15.21
CA TYR A 119 -6.59 2.80 -16.56
C TYR A 119 -6.63 3.86 -17.67
N LYS A 120 -7.19 5.04 -17.41
CA LYS A 120 -7.14 6.18 -18.35
C LYS A 120 -5.73 6.72 -18.47
N GLU A 121 -5.10 7.04 -17.34
CA GLU A 121 -3.69 7.50 -17.28
C GLU A 121 -2.77 6.48 -17.96
N LYS A 122 -2.96 5.19 -17.65
CA LYS A 122 -2.19 4.11 -18.26
C LYS A 122 -2.44 3.98 -19.76
N ALA A 123 -3.62 4.29 -20.27
CA ALA A 123 -3.90 4.25 -21.71
C ALA A 123 -3.22 5.40 -22.47
N GLU A 124 -3.00 6.54 -21.80
CA GLU A 124 -2.30 7.70 -22.36
C GLU A 124 -0.77 7.48 -22.38
N ASP A 125 -0.24 6.70 -21.44
CA ASP A 125 1.19 6.40 -21.38
C ASP A 125 1.64 5.46 -22.52
N PRO A 126 2.56 5.87 -23.43
CA PRO A 126 3.05 5.01 -24.52
C PRO A 126 3.89 3.83 -23.99
N MET A 127 4.47 3.97 -22.79
CA MET A 127 5.23 2.91 -22.13
C MET A 127 4.35 1.80 -21.56
N SER A 128 3.04 2.03 -21.42
CA SER A 128 2.12 1.05 -20.84
C SER A 128 1.98 -0.22 -21.67
N VAL A 129 2.21 -0.12 -22.99
CA VAL A 129 2.16 -1.22 -23.97
C VAL A 129 3.11 -2.36 -23.59
N PHE A 130 4.26 -2.03 -22.98
CA PHE A 130 5.26 -3.03 -22.56
C PHE A 130 4.95 -3.65 -21.20
N SER A 131 4.02 -3.10 -20.43
CA SER A 131 3.67 -3.63 -19.12
C SER A 131 2.71 -4.82 -19.25
N PRO A 132 2.90 -5.92 -18.49
CA PRO A 132 2.02 -7.07 -18.58
C PRO A 132 0.58 -6.69 -18.21
N PRO A 133 -0.43 -7.13 -19.00
CA PRO A 133 -1.81 -6.79 -18.74
C PRO A 133 -2.27 -7.39 -17.40
N ALA A 134 -3.17 -6.68 -16.72
CA ALA A 134 -3.79 -7.19 -15.51
C ALA A 134 -4.75 -8.35 -15.86
N LYS A 135 -4.67 -9.46 -15.13
CA LYS A 135 -5.61 -10.58 -15.25
C LYS A 135 -6.95 -10.17 -14.63
N LEU A 136 -7.83 -9.58 -15.44
CA LEU A 136 -9.17 -9.18 -15.04
C LEU A 136 -10.11 -10.39 -15.08
N PRO A 137 -11.02 -10.56 -14.10
CA PRO A 137 -12.05 -11.59 -14.19
C PRO A 137 -13.05 -11.22 -15.29
N VAL A 138 -13.31 -12.14 -16.22
CA VAL A 138 -14.34 -11.97 -17.25
C VAL A 138 -15.71 -12.07 -16.59
N ILE A 139 -16.46 -10.95 -16.58
CA ILE A 139 -17.84 -10.94 -16.08
C ILE A 139 -18.73 -11.51 -17.19
N VAL A 140 -18.93 -12.83 -17.17
CA VAL A 140 -19.87 -13.50 -18.08
C VAL A 140 -21.30 -13.13 -17.65
N ARG A 141 -22.07 -12.46 -18.52
CA ARG A 141 -23.47 -12.11 -18.23
C ARG A 141 -24.28 -13.40 -18.04
N LYS A 142 -25.16 -13.41 -17.02
CA LYS A 142 -25.93 -14.59 -16.61
C LYS A 142 -26.82 -15.18 -17.72
N ALA A 143 -27.23 -14.36 -18.69
CA ALA A 143 -28.01 -14.78 -19.87
C ALA A 143 -27.20 -15.69 -20.81
N GLU A 144 -25.93 -15.37 -21.02
CA GLU A 144 -25.01 -16.13 -21.88
C GLU A 144 -24.63 -17.49 -21.27
N ARG A 145 -24.57 -17.55 -19.94
CA ARG A 145 -24.22 -18.76 -19.18
C ARG A 145 -25.32 -19.83 -19.13
N ARG A 146 -26.54 -19.52 -19.60
CA ARG A 146 -27.63 -20.51 -19.75
C ARG A 146 -27.68 -21.12 -21.14
N ALA A 147 -26.89 -20.59 -22.08
CA ALA A 147 -26.79 -21.07 -23.47
C ALA A 147 -25.53 -21.92 -23.71
N LEU A 148 -24.64 -22.03 -22.72
CA LEU A 148 -23.48 -22.92 -22.64
C LEU A 148 -23.81 -24.09 -21.71
#